data_AF-A0A1L5NDK5-F1
#
_entry.id   AF-A0A1L5NDK5-F1
#
_cell.length_a   1.000
_cell.length_b   1.000
_cell.length_c   1.000
_cell.angle_alpha   90.00
_cell.angle_beta   90.00
_cell.angle_gamma   90.00
#
_symmetry.space_group_name_H-M   'P 1'
#
loop_
_entity.id
_entity.type
_entity.pdbx_description
1 polymer ?
#
loop_
_entity_poly.entity_id
_entity_poly.type
_entity_poly.pdbx_seq_one_letter_code
_entity_poly.pdbx_strand_id
1 'polypeptide(L)' 'MAQFNDWCISVDEPVGNHHRRVMTGQAAHLAVGVQATAAIVPTHYASEEQVARALARLGKPASIKARVEPLTGW' A
#
# COMPACT_ATOMS: atom_id res chain seq x y z
N MET A 1 0.30 -7.91 9.87
CA MET A 1 -0.93 -7.85 9.06
C MET A 1 -1.45 -6.42 9.11
N ALA A 2 -1.98 -5.85 8.01
CA ALA A 2 -2.24 -4.40 7.88
C ALA A 2 -3.49 -3.87 8.60
N GLN A 3 -4.18 -4.68 9.42
CA GLN A 3 -5.36 -4.29 10.20
C GLN A 3 -6.45 -3.56 9.39
N PHE A 4 -6.81 -4.10 8.22
CA PHE A 4 -7.78 -3.48 7.30
C PHE A 4 -9.14 -3.13 7.95
N ASN A 5 -9.55 -3.83 9.01
CA ASN A 5 -10.80 -3.53 9.72
C ASN A 5 -10.80 -2.16 10.40
N ASP A 6 -9.63 -1.58 10.67
CA ASP A 6 -9.51 -0.31 11.40
C ASP A 6 -9.61 0.91 10.46
N TRP A 7 -9.42 0.72 9.15
CA TRP A 7 -9.33 1.82 8.19
C TRP A 7 -10.06 1.58 6.86
N CYS A 8 -10.67 0.41 6.68
CA CYS A 8 -11.60 0.12 5.59
C CYS A 8 -13.03 -0.06 6.10
N ILE A 9 -14.01 0.22 5.24
CA ILE A 9 -15.35 -0.39 5.35
C ILE A 9 -15.37 -1.71 4.59
N SER A 10 -16.20 -2.66 5.01
CA SER A 10 -16.34 -3.95 4.36
C SER A 10 -17.79 -4.25 4.04
N VAL A 11 -18.04 -4.78 2.84
CA VAL A 11 -19.34 -5.30 2.42
C VAL A 11 -19.15 -6.73 1.95
N ASP A 12 -19.96 -7.65 2.47
CA ASP A 12 -19.97 -9.05 2.04
C ASP A 12 -21.08 -9.26 1.01
N GLU A 13 -20.73 -9.87 -0.11
CA GLU A 13 -21.63 -10.17 -1.22
C GLU A 13 -21.62 -11.68 -1.53
N PRO A 14 -22.77 -12.31 -1.80
CA PRO A 14 -22.80 -13.70 -2.23
C PRO A 14 -22.23 -13.85 -3.64
N VAL A 15 -21.40 -14.88 -3.83
CA VAL A 15 -20.87 -15.33 -5.12
C VAL A 15 -21.08 -16.84 -5.23
N GLY A 16 -22.23 -17.24 -5.77
CA GLY A 16 -22.68 -18.64 -5.74
C GLY A 16 -22.85 -19.13 -4.31
N ASN A 17 -22.13 -20.20 -3.95
CA ASN A 17 -22.12 -20.75 -2.58
C ASN A 17 -21.06 -20.11 -1.67
N HIS A 18 -20.36 -19.07 -2.14
CA HIS A 18 -19.30 -18.37 -1.40
C HIS A 18 -19.71 -16.94 -1.09
N HIS A 19 -18.91 -16.28 -0.24
CA HIS A 19 -19.02 -14.84 0.02
C HIS A 19 -17.72 -14.16 -0.40
N ARG A 20 -17.85 -13.03 -1.09
CA ARG A 20 -16.78 -12.10 -1.40
C ARG A 20 -16.88 -10.92 -0.44
N ARG A 21 -15.77 -10.60 0.24
CA ARG A 21 -15.64 -9.35 0.99
C ARG A 21 -15.02 -8.27 0.12
N VAL A 22 -15.72 -7.16 -0.06
CA VAL A 22 -15.20 -5.94 -0.66
C VAL A 22 -14.73 -5.03 0.47
N MET A 23 -13.44 -4.71 0.50
CA MET A 23 -12.88 -3.77 1.47
C MET A 23 -12.56 -2.44 0.76
N THR A 24 -13.13 -1.34 1.24
CA THR A 24 -12.91 0.00 0.69
C THR A 24 -12.24 0.88 1.73
N GLY A 25 -11.05 1.39 1.42
CA GLY A 25 -10.31 2.31 2.30
C GLY A 25 -11.11 3.60 2.53
N GLN A 26 -11.20 4.02 3.77
CA GLN A 26 -11.91 5.25 4.15
C GLN A 26 -11.00 6.47 3.94
N ALA A 27 -11.53 7.52 3.32
CA ALA A 27 -10.75 8.73 2.98
C ALA A 27 -10.04 9.35 4.21
N ALA A 28 -10.73 9.39 5.35
CA ALA A 28 -10.19 9.91 6.62
C ALA A 28 -9.01 9.09 7.18
N HIS A 29 -8.86 7.84 6.75
CA HIS A 29 -7.87 6.90 7.28
C HIS A 29 -6.82 6.47 6.24
N LEU A 30 -6.76 7.13 5.07
CA LEU A 30 -5.81 6.78 4.01
C LEU A 30 -4.37 6.78 4.49
N ALA A 31 -3.96 7.77 5.29
CA ALA A 31 -2.60 7.85 5.82
C ALA A 31 -2.26 6.64 6.70
N VAL A 32 -3.20 6.20 7.55
CA VAL A 32 -3.04 5.01 8.40
C VAL A 32 -2.89 3.77 7.54
N GLY A 33 -3.77 3.57 6.55
CA GLY A 33 -3.72 2.43 5.65
C GLY A 33 -2.42 2.35 4.83
N VAL A 34 -1.92 3.48 4.35
CA VAL A 34 -0.63 3.57 3.63
C VAL A 34 0.52 3.12 4.53
N GLN A 35 0.62 3.65 5.75
CA GLN A 35 1.70 3.31 6.68
C GLN A 35 1.62 1.84 7.13
N ALA A 36 0.42 1.37 7.49
CA ALA A 36 0.20 -0.01 7.90
C ALA A 36 0.54 -1.01 6.79
N THR A 37 0.26 -0.65 5.53
CA THR A 37 0.64 -1.46 4.36
C THR A 37 2.15 -1.43 4.12
N ALA A 38 2.76 -0.24 4.09
CA ALA A 38 4.20 -0.09 3.85
C ALA A 38 5.04 -0.86 4.88
N ALA A 39 4.61 -0.90 6.14
CA ALA A 39 5.30 -1.62 7.21
C ALA A 39 5.33 -3.15 7.03
N ILE A 40 4.45 -3.72 6.21
CA ILE A 40 4.35 -5.18 6.03
C ILE A 40 4.76 -5.67 4.64
N VAL A 41 4.91 -4.77 3.66
CA VAL A 41 5.33 -5.13 2.30
C VAL A 41 6.83 -5.46 2.33
N PRO A 42 7.24 -6.67 1.91
CA PRO A 42 8.66 -7.01 1.89
C PRO A 42 9.47 -6.11 0.95
N THR A 43 10.69 -5.75 1.38
CA THR A 43 11.58 -4.83 0.64
C THR A 43 11.83 -5.25 -0.80
N HIS A 44 11.91 -6.55 -1.11
CA HIS A 44 12.17 -7.02 -2.48
C HIS A 44 11.00 -6.74 -3.45
N TYR A 45 9.80 -6.43 -2.96
CA TYR A 45 8.67 -5.96 -3.76
C TYR A 45 8.57 -4.44 -3.82
N ALA A 46 9.19 -3.73 -2.88
CA ALA A 46 9.06 -2.28 -2.70
C ALA A 46 10.41 -1.53 -2.70
N SER A 47 11.49 -2.14 -3.22
CA SER A 47 12.78 -1.46 -3.35
C SER A 47 12.64 -0.25 -4.25
N GLU A 48 13.40 0.81 -4.00
CA GLU A 48 13.32 2.04 -4.78
C GLU A 48 13.53 1.78 -6.28
N GLU A 49 14.40 0.85 -6.64
CA GLU A 49 14.63 0.43 -8.02
C GLU A 49 13.44 -0.32 -8.62
N GLN A 50 12.74 -1.16 -7.84
CA GLN A 50 11.53 -1.83 -8.31
C GLN A 50 10.39 -0.83 -8.51
N VAL A 51 10.21 0.09 -7.56
CA VAL A 51 9.19 1.16 -7.64
C VAL A 51 9.48 2.09 -8.80
N ALA A 52 10.73 2.54 -8.96
CA ALA A 52 11.14 3.41 -10.06
C ALA A 52 10.94 2.73 -11.42
N ARG A 53 11.32 1.44 -11.56
CA ARG A 53 11.08 0.66 -12.78
C ARG A 53 9.59 0.50 -13.09
N ALA A 54 8.76 0.27 -12.08
CA ALA A 54 7.32 0.15 -12.25
C ALA A 54 6.71 1.48 -12.72
N LEU A 55 7.11 2.61 -12.13
CA LEU A 55 6.62 3.94 -12.52
C LEU A 55 7.04 4.31 -13.96
N ALA A 56 8.29 4.02 -14.32
CA ALA A 56 8.78 4.24 -15.68
C ALA A 56 7.96 3.43 -16.71
N ARG A 57 7.61 2.17 -16.41
CA ARG A 57 6.74 1.34 -17.25
C ARG A 57 5.34 1.90 -17.42
N LEU A 58 4.84 2.63 -16.43
CA LEU A 58 3.53 3.28 -16.48
C LEU A 58 3.56 4.65 -17.18
N GLY A 59 4.69 5.05 -17.77
CA GLY A 59 4.86 6.37 -18.39
C GLY A 59 4.82 7.52 -17.39
N LYS A 60 4.95 7.23 -16.09
CA LYS A 60 5.02 8.23 -15.04
C LYS A 60 6.49 8.55 -14.82
N PRO A 61 6.97 9.78 -15.13
CA PRO A 61 8.33 10.15 -14.78
C PRO A 61 8.49 9.92 -13.29
N ALA A 62 9.63 9.36 -12.87
CA ALA A 62 9.93 9.09 -11.48
C ALA A 62 10.09 10.43 -10.72
N SER A 63 9.01 11.17 -10.49
CA SER A 63 8.96 12.28 -9.56
C SER A 63 8.76 11.71 -8.16
N ILE A 64 9.74 10.94 -7.70
CA ILE A 64 9.88 10.61 -6.29
C ILE A 64 11.17 11.28 -5.85
N LYS A 65 11.04 12.49 -5.30
CA LYS A 65 11.98 12.94 -4.28
C LYS A 65 11.77 12.00 -3.09
N ALA A 66 12.39 10.84 -3.14
CA ALA A 66 12.64 10.04 -1.96
C ALA A 66 13.74 10.80 -1.25
N ARG A 67 13.37 11.70 -0.33
CA ARG A 67 14.34 12.21 0.64
C ARG A 67 14.60 11.06 1.61
N VAL A 68 15.47 10.15 1.19
CA VAL A 68 16.17 9.27 2.11
C VAL A 68 17.16 10.17 2.82
N GLU A 69 16.80 10.65 4.01
CA GLU A 69 17.88 10.90 4.97
C GLU A 69 18.49 9.55 5.31
N PRO A 70 19.82 9.40 5.22
CA PRO A 70 20.45 8.17 5.63
C PRO A 70 20.15 7.96 7.12
N LEU A 71 19.48 6.86 7.45
CA LEU A 71 19.46 6.34 8.82
C LEU A 71 20.86 5.79 9.16
N THR A 72 21.85 6.67 9.19
CA THR A 72 23.13 6.45 9.86
C THR A 72 23.12 7.30 11.12
N GLY A 73 22.76 6.66 12.22
CA GLY A 73 22.77 7.25 13.55
C GLY A 73 22.19 6.25 14.53
N TRP A 74 23.10 5.53 15.21
CA TRP A 74 22.92 4.47 16.21
C TRP A 74 22.80 3.05 15.66
#